data_AF-A3W9S1-F1
#
_entry.id   AF-A3W9S1-F1
#
_cell.length_a   1.000
_cell.length_b   1.000
_cell.length_c   1.000
_cell.angle_alpha   90.00
_cell.angle_beta   90.00
_cell.angle_gamma   90.00
#
_symmetry.space_group_name_H-M   'P 1'
#
loop_
_entity.id
_entity.type
_entity.pdbx_description
1 polymer ?
#
loop_
_entity_poly.entity_id
_entity_poly.type
_entity_poly.pdbx_seq_one_letter_code
_entity_poly.pdbx_strand_id
1 'polypeptide(L)'
;MANTMTAGLSAEHADFYRRFQSFWADPSGERVAEIIGPDAVIHFSGQGTFTGEEYKAVMQGLLDQMEGLEVTPLDCAGNGDQLYIHWRTSVPIDGKRVEYVGFDRFTVRDGMAVEEYVIFDTAVLAAADAG
;
A
#
# COMPACT_ATOMS: atom_id res chain seq x y z
N MET A 1 -15.41 -9.49 -20.16
CA MET A 1 -15.71 -10.22 -18.91
C MET A 1 -15.95 -9.18 -17.85
N ALA A 2 -17.14 -9.13 -17.25
CA ALA A 2 -17.53 -8.05 -16.34
C ALA A 2 -16.94 -8.27 -14.94
N ASN A 3 -16.30 -7.22 -14.43
CA ASN A 3 -15.62 -7.10 -13.16
C ASN A 3 -16.52 -7.53 -11.98
N THR A 4 -16.34 -8.73 -11.45
CA THR A 4 -17.12 -9.24 -10.30
C THR A 4 -16.58 -8.70 -8.95
N MET A 5 -15.44 -8.01 -8.97
CA MET A 5 -14.62 -7.68 -7.78
C MET A 5 -15.20 -6.61 -6.84
N THR A 6 -16.17 -5.81 -7.27
CA THR A 6 -16.81 -4.77 -6.41
C THR A 6 -18.10 -5.23 -5.72
N ALA A 7 -18.56 -6.46 -5.98
CA ALA A 7 -19.79 -6.98 -5.38
C ALA A 7 -19.59 -7.24 -3.87
N GLY A 8 -19.85 -6.22 -3.04
CA GLY A 8 -19.76 -6.31 -1.58
C GLY A 8 -19.07 -5.13 -0.90
N LEU A 9 -18.40 -4.25 -1.64
CA LEU A 9 -17.81 -3.04 -1.05
C LEU A 9 -18.87 -1.96 -0.81
N SER A 10 -18.68 -1.20 0.26
CA SER A 10 -19.36 0.10 0.41
C SER A 10 -18.90 1.06 -0.69
N ALA A 11 -19.69 2.10 -0.95
CA ALA A 11 -19.30 3.14 -1.91
C ALA A 11 -17.98 3.82 -1.52
N GLU A 12 -17.77 4.01 -0.22
CA GLU A 12 -16.55 4.58 0.35
C GLU A 12 -15.33 3.67 0.11
N HIS A 13 -15.44 2.37 0.38
CA HIS A 13 -14.35 1.43 0.11
C HIS A 13 -14.05 1.31 -1.39
N ALA A 14 -15.07 1.30 -2.23
CA ALA A 14 -14.88 1.27 -3.68
C ALA A 14 -14.19 2.55 -4.19
N ASP A 15 -14.47 3.71 -3.57
CA ASP A 15 -13.78 4.95 -3.90
C ASP A 15 -12.33 4.97 -3.41
N PHE A 16 -12.10 4.58 -2.16
CA PHE A 16 -10.76 4.45 -1.60
C PHE A 16 -9.90 3.52 -2.45
N TYR A 17 -10.42 2.36 -2.84
CA TYR A 17 -9.69 1.41 -3.67
C TYR A 17 -9.31 1.98 -5.04
N ARG A 18 -10.18 2.78 -5.68
CA ARG A 18 -9.84 3.48 -6.92
C ARG A 18 -8.72 4.50 -6.73
N ARG A 19 -8.72 5.25 -5.63
CA ARG A 19 -7.63 6.19 -5.29
C ARG A 19 -6.33 5.45 -5.01
N PHE A 20 -6.38 4.32 -4.30
CA PHE A 20 -5.23 3.45 -4.07
C PHE A 20 -4.64 2.91 -5.38
N GLN A 21 -5.47 2.45 -6.31
CA GLN A 21 -5.05 2.06 -7.65
C GLN A 21 -4.43 3.22 -8.43
N SER A 22 -5.04 4.41 -8.35
CA SER A 22 -4.52 5.60 -9.01
C SER A 22 -3.19 6.05 -8.42
N PHE A 23 -3.01 5.95 -7.10
CA PHE A 23 -1.77 6.25 -6.41
C PHE A 23 -0.64 5.36 -6.94
N TRP A 24 -0.82 4.04 -6.93
CA TRP A 24 0.21 3.12 -7.39
C TRP A 24 0.47 3.12 -8.90
N ALA A 25 -0.44 3.69 -9.71
CA ALA A 25 -0.20 3.92 -11.13
C ALA A 25 0.77 5.09 -11.41
N ASP A 26 0.92 6.02 -10.47
CA ASP A 26 1.83 7.17 -10.58
C ASP A 26 2.22 7.66 -9.16
N PRO A 27 3.03 6.88 -8.41
CA PRO A 27 3.23 7.09 -6.99
C PRO A 27 4.17 8.27 -6.70
N SER A 28 3.85 9.05 -5.67
CA SER A 28 4.75 10.06 -5.11
C SER A 28 4.42 10.31 -3.64
N GLY A 29 5.39 10.84 -2.87
CA GLY A 29 5.14 11.20 -1.48
C GLY A 29 4.00 12.22 -1.32
N GLU A 30 3.85 13.15 -2.27
CA GLU A 30 2.75 14.13 -2.24
C GLU A 30 1.37 13.49 -2.35
N ARG A 31 1.25 12.42 -3.15
CA ARG A 31 -0.01 11.71 -3.37
C ARG A 31 -0.40 10.78 -2.22
N VAL A 32 0.45 10.57 -1.22
CA VAL A 32 0.09 9.82 0.00
C VAL A 32 -1.14 10.43 0.67
N ALA A 33 -1.28 11.76 0.63
CA ALA A 33 -2.44 12.47 1.18
C ALA A 33 -3.76 12.17 0.46
N GLU A 34 -3.75 11.49 -0.69
CA GLU A 34 -4.95 11.02 -1.37
C GLU A 34 -5.54 9.78 -0.71
N ILE A 35 -4.77 9.03 0.08
CA ILE A 35 -5.17 7.75 0.68
C ILE A 35 -4.93 7.67 2.20
N ILE A 36 -3.97 8.40 2.75
CA ILE A 36 -3.63 8.40 4.18
C ILE A 36 -3.93 9.77 4.79
N GLY A 37 -4.68 9.80 5.89
CA GLY A 37 -4.91 11.03 6.66
C GLY A 37 -3.65 11.48 7.42
N PRO A 38 -3.47 12.78 7.70
CA PRO A 38 -2.26 13.29 8.36
C PRO A 38 -2.04 12.70 9.77
N ASP A 39 -3.13 12.47 10.50
CA ASP A 39 -3.11 11.88 11.85
C ASP A 39 -3.25 10.35 11.83
N ALA A 40 -3.16 9.71 10.66
CA ALA A 40 -3.27 8.26 10.55
C ALA A 40 -2.10 7.58 11.27
N VAL A 41 -2.33 6.34 11.72
CA VAL A 41 -1.29 5.48 12.30
C VAL A 41 -0.98 4.33 11.35
N ILE A 42 0.26 4.25 10.88
CA ILE A 42 0.72 3.28 9.89
C ILE A 42 1.68 2.32 10.56
N HIS A 43 1.33 1.03 10.55
CA HIS A 43 2.19 -0.04 11.06
C HIS A 43 2.83 -0.75 9.86
N PHE A 44 4.15 -0.64 9.74
CA PHE A 44 4.88 -1.14 8.58
C PHE A 44 5.78 -2.31 8.98
N SER A 45 5.59 -3.45 8.31
CA SER A 45 6.34 -4.68 8.59
C SER A 45 7.86 -4.45 8.50
N GLY A 46 8.56 -4.73 9.60
CA GLY A 46 10.02 -4.58 9.69
C GLY A 46 10.53 -3.16 9.94
N GLN A 47 9.67 -2.12 9.94
CA GLN A 47 10.10 -0.73 10.10
C GLN A 47 9.47 0.00 11.29
N GLY A 48 8.38 -0.51 11.86
CA GLY A 48 7.74 0.05 13.05
C GLY A 48 6.46 0.82 12.72
N THR A 49 6.21 1.91 13.45
CA THR A 49 4.97 2.68 13.34
C THR A 49 5.26 4.14 13.00
N PHE A 50 4.46 4.72 12.12
CA PHE A 50 4.56 6.09 11.64
C PHE A 50 3.23 6.81 11.78
N THR A 51 3.28 8.13 11.94
CA THR A 51 2.14 9.02 11.66
C THR A 51 1.96 9.21 10.15
N GLY A 52 0.78 9.65 9.70
CA GLY A 52 0.54 9.96 8.29
C GLY A 52 1.48 11.02 7.72
N GLU A 53 1.82 12.04 8.51
CA GLU A 53 2.81 13.07 8.13
C GLU A 53 4.21 12.48 7.93
N GLU A 54 4.67 11.62 8.85
CA GLU A 54 5.96 10.93 8.72
C GLU A 54 5.96 9.96 7.54
N TYR A 55 4.85 9.25 7.33
CA TYR A 55 4.73 8.24 6.28
C TYR A 55 4.86 8.83 4.87
N LYS A 56 4.41 10.07 4.66
CA LYS A 56 4.67 10.79 3.40
C LYS A 56 6.16 10.88 3.07
N ALA A 57 7.00 11.20 4.06
CA ALA A 57 8.44 11.28 3.87
C ALA A 57 9.07 9.89 3.68
N VAL A 58 8.59 8.88 4.42
CA VAL A 58 9.02 7.48 4.27
C VAL A 58 8.74 6.96 2.86
N MET A 59 7.53 7.18 2.34
CA MET A 59 7.14 6.76 1.00
C MET A 59 7.96 7.46 -0.08
N GLN A 60 8.22 8.77 0.05
CA GLN A 60 9.10 9.47 -0.88
C GLN A 60 10.51 8.86 -0.88
N GLY A 61 11.09 8.62 0.29
CA GLY A 61 12.40 7.99 0.41
C GLY A 61 12.44 6.58 -0.18
N LEU A 62 11.37 5.78 -0.01
CA LEU A 62 11.24 4.46 -0.62
C LEU A 62 11.26 4.54 -2.15
N LEU A 63 10.45 5.44 -2.73
CA LEU A 63 10.35 5.63 -4.17
C LEU A 63 11.64 6.16 -4.78
N ASP A 64 12.35 7.05 -4.07
CA ASP A 64 13.64 7.59 -4.51
C ASP A 64 14.75 6.53 -4.48
N GLN A 65 14.72 5.61 -3.51
CA GLN A 65 15.73 4.55 -3.36
C GLN A 65 15.48 3.36 -4.29
N MET A 66 14.22 3.00 -4.50
CA MET A 66 13.82 1.82 -5.26
C MET A 66 13.35 2.20 -6.66
N GLU A 67 14.27 2.66 -7.49
CA GLU A 67 13.97 3.00 -8.89
C GLU A 67 13.39 1.80 -9.63
N GLY A 68 12.17 1.93 -10.17
CA GLY A 68 11.46 0.84 -10.83
C GLY A 68 10.77 -0.15 -9.88
N LEU A 69 10.47 0.29 -8.65
CA LEU A 69 9.45 -0.32 -7.80
C LEU A 69 8.09 -0.24 -8.49
N GLU A 70 7.45 -1.39 -8.65
CA GLU A 70 6.09 -1.51 -9.17
C GLU A 70 5.22 -2.20 -8.11
N VAL A 71 4.10 -1.58 -7.75
CA VAL A 71 3.10 -2.20 -6.88
C VAL A 71 1.79 -2.30 -7.64
N THR A 72 1.24 -3.51 -7.71
CA THR A 72 -0.02 -3.80 -8.40
C THR A 72 -1.06 -4.26 -7.38
N PRO A 73 -2.12 -3.48 -7.14
CA PRO A 73 -3.28 -3.94 -6.38
C PRO A 73 -3.95 -5.10 -7.15
N LEU A 74 -4.13 -6.24 -6.50
CA LEU A 74 -4.66 -7.46 -7.10
C LEU A 74 -6.14 -7.69 -6.80
N ASP A 75 -6.51 -7.52 -5.53
CA ASP A 75 -7.87 -7.77 -5.04
C ASP A 75 -8.15 -6.96 -3.78
N CYS A 76 -9.42 -6.82 -3.40
CA CYS A 76 -9.81 -6.15 -2.17
C CYS A 76 -11.08 -6.72 -1.55
N ALA A 77 -11.23 -6.56 -0.23
CA ALA A 77 -12.41 -6.97 0.51
C ALA A 77 -12.72 -5.95 1.62
N GLY A 78 -14.01 -5.69 1.86
CA GLY A 78 -14.47 -4.73 2.86
C GLY A 78 -15.35 -5.35 3.93
N ASN A 79 -15.25 -4.87 5.17
CA ASN A 79 -16.11 -5.27 6.29
C ASN A 79 -16.24 -4.15 7.33
N GLY A 80 -17.41 -3.53 7.43
CA GLY A 80 -17.59 -2.32 8.27
C GLY A 80 -16.68 -1.19 7.80
N ASP A 81 -15.88 -0.62 8.71
CA ASP A 81 -14.86 0.40 8.42
C ASP A 81 -13.53 -0.20 7.92
N GLN A 82 -13.43 -1.53 7.80
CA GLN A 82 -12.18 -2.20 7.42
C GLN A 82 -12.13 -2.48 5.93
N LEU A 83 -11.02 -2.11 5.30
CA LEU A 83 -10.71 -2.43 3.91
C LEU A 83 -9.38 -3.20 3.85
N TYR A 84 -9.39 -4.33 3.18
CA TYR A 84 -8.22 -5.18 2.94
C TYR A 84 -7.86 -5.09 1.47
N ILE A 85 -6.60 -4.84 1.15
CA ILE A 85 -6.10 -4.81 -0.23
C ILE A 85 -4.94 -5.79 -0.34
N HIS A 86 -5.09 -6.78 -1.21
CA HIS A 86 -4.00 -7.67 -1.62
C HIS A 86 -3.24 -7.01 -2.76
N TRP A 87 -1.92 -7.00 -2.67
CA TRP A 87 -1.06 -6.42 -3.69
C TRP A 87 0.13 -7.33 -3.98
N ARG A 88 0.73 -7.12 -5.15
CA ARG A 88 2.02 -7.69 -5.54
C ARG A 88 2.99 -6.55 -5.82
N THR A 89 4.23 -6.73 -5.43
CA THR A 89 5.33 -5.82 -5.69
C THR A 89 6.40 -6.48 -6.54
N SER A 90 7.01 -5.72 -7.44
CA SER A 90 8.23 -6.08 -8.18
C SER A 90 9.23 -4.94 -8.06
N VAL A 91 10.47 -5.25 -7.68
CA VAL A 91 11.51 -4.24 -7.43
C VAL A 91 12.88 -4.75 -7.90
N PRO A 92 13.75 -3.91 -8.49
CA PRO A 92 15.11 -4.31 -8.77
C PRO A 92 15.96 -4.20 -7.51
N ILE A 93 16.68 -5.28 -7.19
CA ILE A 93 17.69 -5.30 -6.14
C ILE A 93 18.92 -5.99 -6.72
N ASP A 94 20.06 -5.30 -6.73
CA ASP A 94 21.35 -5.81 -7.24
C ASP A 94 21.27 -6.49 -8.62
N GLY A 95 20.52 -5.87 -9.55
CA GLY A 95 20.35 -6.36 -10.92
C GLY A 95 19.41 -7.56 -11.07
N LYS A 96 18.81 -8.06 -9.99
CA LYS A 96 17.78 -9.09 -9.99
C LYS A 96 16.41 -8.46 -9.74
N ARG A 97 15.36 -9.04 -10.32
CA ARG A 97 13.97 -8.66 -10.00
C ARG A 97 13.47 -9.52 -8.86
N VAL A 98 13.07 -8.86 -7.78
CA VAL A 98 12.50 -9.49 -6.60
C VAL A 98 11.01 -9.21 -6.63
N GLU A 99 10.22 -10.28 -6.53
CA GLU A 99 8.77 -10.20 -6.46
C GLU A 99 8.27 -10.77 -5.15
N TYR A 100 7.31 -10.09 -4.55
CA TYR A 100 6.62 -10.55 -3.36
C TYR A 100 5.20 -10.01 -3.32
N VAL A 101 4.38 -10.59 -2.44
CA VAL A 101 3.00 -10.17 -2.21
C VAL A 101 2.84 -9.69 -0.78
N GLY A 102 1.82 -8.88 -0.58
CA GLY A 102 1.47 -8.38 0.73
C GLY A 102 0.02 -7.94 0.79
N PHE A 103 -0.38 -7.56 1.99
CA PHE A 103 -1.71 -7.07 2.28
C PHE A 103 -1.61 -5.80 3.08
N ASP A 104 -2.45 -4.84 2.71
CA ASP A 104 -2.75 -3.71 3.56
C ASP A 104 -4.11 -3.92 4.22
N ARG A 105 -4.17 -3.68 5.53
CA ARG A 105 -5.43 -3.52 6.26
C ARG A 105 -5.59 -2.07 6.65
N PHE A 106 -6.62 -1.43 6.11
CA PHE A 106 -7.00 -0.06 6.42
C PHE A 106 -8.22 -0.03 7.34
N THR A 107 -8.20 0.89 8.30
CA THR A 107 -9.44 1.46 8.84
C THR A 107 -9.76 2.72 8.06
N VAL A 108 -10.86 2.72 7.30
CA VAL A 108 -11.30 3.84 6.46
C VAL A 108 -12.46 4.56 7.13
N ARG A 109 -12.36 5.89 7.24
CA ARG A 109 -13.42 6.77 7.75
C ARG A 109 -13.41 8.08 6.98
N ASP A 110 -14.60 8.59 6.65
CA ASP A 110 -14.78 9.83 5.88
C ASP A 110 -13.94 9.83 4.58
N GLY A 111 -13.80 8.66 3.96
CA GLY A 111 -13.04 8.43 2.74
C GLY A 111 -11.52 8.33 2.92
N MET A 112 -10.97 8.39 4.14
CA MET A 112 -9.52 8.38 4.37
C MET A 112 -9.10 7.24 5.29
N ALA A 113 -7.89 6.72 5.10
CA ALA A 113 -7.31 5.80 6.07
C ALA A 113 -6.91 6.57 7.33
N VAL A 114 -7.41 6.11 8.47
CA VAL A 114 -7.03 6.60 9.80
C VAL A 114 -6.09 5.63 10.52
N GLU A 115 -5.99 4.40 10.01
CA GLU A 115 -5.03 3.40 10.45
C GLU A 115 -4.72 2.47 9.27
N GLU A 116 -3.46 2.06 9.14
CA GLU A 116 -2.99 1.12 8.12
C GLU A 116 -2.05 0.08 8.76
N TYR A 117 -2.15 -1.16 8.32
CA TYR A 117 -1.15 -2.20 8.56
C TYR A 117 -0.64 -2.71 7.23
N VAL A 118 0.63 -2.47 6.93
CA VAL A 118 1.32 -2.99 5.74
C VAL A 118 2.02 -4.29 6.10
N ILE A 119 1.51 -5.40 5.56
CA ILE A 119 1.91 -6.75 5.96
C ILE A 119 2.47 -7.51 4.76
N PHE A 120 3.73 -7.90 4.83
CA PHE A 120 4.39 -8.75 3.83
C PHE A 120 5.56 -9.50 4.46
N ASP A 121 6.06 -10.53 3.76
CA ASP A 121 7.22 -11.29 4.21
C ASP A 121 8.51 -10.50 3.97
N THR A 122 9.03 -9.88 5.03
CA THR A 122 10.26 -9.09 4.99
C THR A 122 11.51 -9.92 4.72
N ALA A 123 11.46 -11.25 4.93
CA ALA A 123 12.59 -12.13 4.67
C ALA A 123 12.98 -12.16 3.19
N VAL A 124 12.02 -11.90 2.29
CA VAL A 124 12.27 -11.83 0.83
C VAL A 124 13.22 -10.69 0.47
N LEU A 125 13.10 -9.54 1.13
CA LEU A 125 13.98 -8.39 0.92
C LEU A 125 15.36 -8.62 1.55
N ALA A 126 15.40 -9.10 2.79
CA ALA A 126 16.66 -9.39 3.48
C ALA A 126 17.52 -10.43 2.73
N ALA A 127 16.89 -11.40 2.06
CA ALA A 127 17.59 -12.39 1.25
C ALA A 127 18.15 -11.82 -0.06
N ALA A 128 17.53 -10.76 -0.60
CA ALA A 128 17.96 -10.11 -1.83
C ALA A 128 19.18 -9.20 -1.61
N ASP A 129 19.21 -8.46 -0.50
CA ASP A 129 20.33 -7.56 -0.13
C ASP A 129 21.61 -8.32 0.26
N ALA A 130 21.50 -9.61 0.60
CA ALA A 130 22.61 -10.42 1.11
C ALA A 130 23.46 -11.09 0.02
N GLY A 131 23.22 -10.86 -1.28
CA GLY A 131 23.85 -11.64 -2.36
C GLY A 131 24.01 -10.97 -3.71
#